data_AF-A0A2G5QM86-F1
#
_entry.id   AF-A0A2G5QM86-F1
#
_cell.length_a   1.000
_cell.length_b   1.000
_cell.length_c   1.000
_cell.angle_alpha   90.00
_cell.angle_beta   90.00
_cell.angle_gamma   90.00
#
_symmetry.space_group_name_H-M   'P 1'
#
loop_
_entity.id
_entity.type
_entity.pdbx_description
1 polymer ?
#
loop_
_entity_poly.entity_id
_entity_poly.type
_entity_poly.pdbx_seq_one_letter_code
_entity_poly.pdbx_strand_id
1 'polypeptide(L)'
;MEASSFIAISVLVAALFVRGPFLLYVTFIAQSFGSMAAIPPGLLGGITLTPGWIAIALLTFQTIVMRRPGRAALVSVLDPKQLGLLTACALYGVFSAFVFPRLFEGEVRVVPMRVMIRAAVPLTPTTSNLTQALYFLLTVATVWTAHVFARTVEGRRQLLKGIMIGGMAAVLTGVLDMVASTVGLTAMLAPFRNASYALLVDAEVSFGRRVVGLMTEASSYGGLCIGYLSSIFLMRTGYVGRGRTWSWLLSLGLIVMAVLSTSSSTYVALAVCIMTIMMAATVDTLKVGVRGIAPISLAYLALVSVLLVLALKPDILDGAMVAIDQTVLQKHKTSSYAERGYWNQTALDAFLGTYGLGAGLGSLRASSWALAVLGNIGAVGAFLTAAFIAVRFSAKAPSGLGLDRLHRAAKFALIPILVAASLAGTSVYFGFAAAVLFGLISGIANAERTPVEAGRSVVLQARAGVSPQSQTGAKTFT
;
A
#
# COMPACT_ATOMS: atom_id res chain seq x y z
N MET A 1 1.71 -8.33 -29.54
CA MET A 1 1.76 -7.56 -28.28
C MET A 1 0.61 -6.57 -28.34
N GLU A 2 -0.29 -6.54 -27.36
CA GLU A 2 -1.44 -5.64 -27.39
C GLU A 2 -0.99 -4.17 -27.39
N ALA A 3 -1.69 -3.30 -28.12
CA ALA A 3 -1.32 -1.88 -28.27
C ALA A 3 -1.26 -1.15 -26.91
N SER A 4 -2.12 -1.52 -25.95
CA SER A 4 -2.12 -0.99 -24.59
C SER A 4 -0.82 -1.30 -23.85
N SER A 5 -0.34 -2.55 -23.91
CA SER A 5 0.94 -2.98 -23.32
C SER A 5 2.13 -2.21 -23.90
N PHE A 6 2.15 -2.00 -25.23
CA PHE A 6 3.20 -1.21 -25.88
C PHE A 6 3.20 0.25 -25.46
N ILE A 7 2.03 0.88 -25.39
CA ILE A 7 1.88 2.27 -24.92
C ILE A 7 2.36 2.39 -23.47
N ALA A 8 1.92 1.49 -22.58
CA ALA A 8 2.30 1.54 -21.17
C ALA A 8 3.82 1.44 -20.98
N ILE A 9 4.47 0.49 -21.65
CA ILE A 9 5.94 0.35 -21.60
C ILE A 9 6.61 1.58 -22.20
N SER A 10 6.15 2.08 -23.34
CA SER A 10 6.73 3.26 -23.99
C SER A 10 6.66 4.50 -23.10
N VAL A 11 5.53 4.72 -22.43
CA VAL A 11 5.37 5.83 -21.47
C VAL A 11 6.32 5.66 -20.28
N LEU A 12 6.46 4.44 -19.74
CA LEU A 12 7.36 4.17 -18.61
C LEU A 12 8.84 4.35 -18.99
N VAL A 13 9.24 3.90 -20.18
CA VAL A 13 10.60 4.06 -20.70
C VAL A 13 10.87 5.54 -20.99
N ALA A 14 9.95 6.24 -21.66
CA ALA A 14 10.07 7.68 -21.90
C ALA A 14 10.19 8.46 -20.58
N ALA A 15 9.40 8.09 -19.57
CA ALA A 15 9.43 8.72 -18.25
C ALA A 15 10.78 8.59 -17.54
N LEU A 16 11.58 7.57 -17.85
CA LEU A 16 12.93 7.41 -17.32
C LEU A 16 13.88 8.52 -17.78
N PHE A 17 13.68 9.01 -19.01
CA PHE A 17 14.52 10.04 -19.62
C PHE A 17 14.05 11.47 -19.33
N VAL A 18 12.82 11.64 -18.84
CA VAL A 18 12.30 12.95 -18.42
C VAL A 18 12.91 13.34 -17.07
N ARG A 19 13.59 14.50 -17.04
CA ARG A 19 14.16 15.05 -15.80
C ARG A 19 13.06 15.39 -14.77
N GLY A 20 13.37 15.20 -13.50
CA GLY A 20 12.51 15.59 -12.38
C GLY A 20 11.61 14.45 -11.85
N PRO A 21 10.51 14.76 -11.15
CA PRO A 21 9.67 13.77 -10.47
C PRO A 21 8.64 13.07 -11.39
N PHE A 22 8.80 13.15 -12.71
CA PHE A 22 7.80 12.64 -13.64
C PHE A 22 7.58 11.13 -13.49
N LEU A 23 8.66 10.34 -13.47
CA LEU A 23 8.57 8.89 -13.26
C LEU A 23 7.93 8.53 -11.91
N LEU A 24 8.17 9.32 -10.86
CA LEU A 24 7.48 9.14 -9.57
C LEU A 24 5.97 9.29 -9.76
N TYR A 25 5.51 10.34 -10.43
CA TYR A 25 4.08 10.56 -10.65
C TYR A 25 3.45 9.48 -11.54
N VAL A 26 4.14 9.07 -12.60
CA VAL A 26 3.70 7.95 -13.45
C VAL A 26 3.62 6.65 -12.62
N THR A 27 4.54 6.42 -11.68
CA THR A 27 4.51 5.25 -10.79
C THR A 27 3.25 5.23 -9.92
N PHE A 28 2.81 6.38 -9.40
CA PHE A 28 1.55 6.49 -8.65
C PHE A 28 0.32 6.27 -9.54
N ILE A 29 0.31 6.77 -10.78
CA ILE A 29 -0.77 6.53 -11.75
C ILE A 29 -0.85 5.05 -12.12
N ALA A 30 0.30 4.41 -12.35
CA ALA A 30 0.40 3.02 -12.77
C ALA A 30 -0.19 2.03 -11.74
N GLN A 31 -0.27 2.43 -10.47
CA GLN A 31 -0.94 1.61 -9.44
C GLN A 31 -2.43 1.46 -9.66
N SER A 32 -3.07 2.34 -10.43
CA SER A 32 -4.49 2.23 -10.79
C SER A 32 -4.76 1.21 -11.91
N PHE A 33 -3.72 0.59 -12.49
CA PHE A 33 -3.82 -0.41 -13.57
C PHE A 33 -3.46 -1.82 -13.06
N GLY A 34 -4.20 -2.32 -12.08
CA GLY A 34 -3.94 -3.59 -11.41
C GLY A 34 -4.36 -4.83 -12.21
N SER A 35 -5.31 -4.68 -13.13
CA SER A 35 -5.74 -5.76 -14.04
C SER A 35 -5.07 -5.73 -15.41
N MET A 36 -4.13 -4.82 -15.63
CA MET A 36 -3.36 -4.72 -16.87
C MET A 36 -2.03 -5.46 -16.75
N ALA A 37 -1.78 -6.40 -17.65
CA ALA A 37 -0.45 -6.96 -17.90
C ALA A 37 0.32 -6.01 -18.84
N ALA A 38 1.41 -5.43 -18.33
CA ALA A 38 2.30 -4.61 -19.16
C ALA A 38 3.08 -5.47 -20.16
N ILE A 39 3.42 -6.71 -19.79
CA ILE A 39 4.02 -7.69 -20.69
C ILE A 39 3.06 -8.89 -20.78
N PRO A 40 2.70 -9.35 -22.00
CA PRO A 40 1.86 -10.52 -22.18
C PRO A 40 2.38 -11.73 -21.38
N PRO A 41 1.55 -12.33 -20.50
CA PRO A 41 2.00 -13.40 -19.60
C PRO A 41 2.55 -14.65 -20.32
N GLY A 42 2.08 -14.92 -21.55
CA GLY A 42 2.61 -15.99 -22.40
C GLY A 42 4.10 -15.84 -22.75
N LEU A 43 4.63 -14.61 -22.77
CA LEU A 43 6.05 -14.34 -23.03
C LEU A 43 6.93 -14.52 -21.79
N LEU A 44 6.34 -14.54 -20.58
CA LEU A 44 7.05 -14.61 -19.31
C LEU A 44 6.73 -15.91 -18.53
N GLY A 45 6.30 -16.97 -19.21
CA GLY A 45 6.00 -18.25 -18.56
C GLY A 45 4.85 -18.19 -17.54
N GLY A 46 3.89 -17.29 -17.77
CA GLY A 46 2.73 -17.07 -16.90
C GLY A 46 2.95 -16.06 -15.76
N ILE A 47 4.03 -15.29 -15.79
CA ILE A 47 4.27 -14.17 -14.86
C ILE A 47 3.52 -12.92 -15.34
N THR A 48 2.71 -12.31 -14.46
CA THR A 48 1.92 -11.11 -14.78
C THR A 48 2.58 -9.85 -14.22
N LEU A 49 3.46 -9.20 -14.99
CA LEU A 49 4.01 -7.91 -14.61
C LEU A 49 3.05 -6.78 -14.98
N THR A 50 2.50 -6.10 -13.97
CA THR A 50 1.66 -4.92 -14.17
C THR A 50 2.51 -3.68 -14.44
N PRO A 51 1.94 -2.62 -15.04
CA PRO A 51 2.61 -1.33 -15.18
C PRO A 51 3.17 -0.81 -13.85
N GLY A 52 2.44 -1.04 -12.75
CA GLY A 52 2.85 -0.63 -11.41
C GLY A 52 4.18 -1.26 -10.96
N TRP A 53 4.37 -2.56 -11.17
CA TRP A 53 5.61 -3.25 -10.79
C TRP A 53 6.81 -2.78 -11.62
N ILE A 54 6.62 -2.59 -12.94
CA ILE A 54 7.67 -2.07 -13.82
C ILE A 54 8.04 -0.64 -13.44
N ALA A 55 7.04 0.20 -13.16
CA ALA A 55 7.27 1.59 -12.73
C ALA A 55 8.09 1.66 -11.43
N ILE A 56 7.79 0.80 -10.45
CA ILE A 56 8.57 0.70 -9.20
C ILE A 56 10.02 0.32 -9.48
N ALA A 57 10.26 -0.68 -10.34
CA ALA A 57 11.61 -1.11 -10.69
C ALA A 57 12.41 0.03 -11.35
N LEU A 58 11.81 0.71 -12.33
CA LEU A 58 12.43 1.85 -13.02
C LEU A 58 12.66 3.04 -12.07
N LEU A 59 11.71 3.35 -11.20
CA LEU A 59 11.84 4.44 -10.23
C LEU A 59 12.95 4.15 -9.20
N THR A 60 13.04 2.90 -8.75
CA THR A 60 14.11 2.47 -7.84
C THR A 60 15.47 2.61 -8.53
N PHE A 61 15.58 2.15 -9.78
CA PHE A 61 16.78 2.30 -10.59
C PHE A 61 17.16 3.78 -10.79
N GLN A 62 16.20 4.63 -11.16
CA GLN A 62 16.40 6.07 -11.32
C GLN A 62 16.87 6.72 -10.01
N THR A 63 16.34 6.26 -8.87
CA THR A 63 16.74 6.75 -7.55
C THR A 63 18.19 6.39 -7.24
N ILE A 64 18.61 5.16 -7.51
CA ILE A 64 20.00 4.71 -7.30
C ILE A 64 20.97 5.50 -8.21
N VAL A 65 20.69 5.55 -9.51
CA VAL A 65 21.64 6.05 -10.51
C VAL A 65 21.65 7.57 -10.59
N MET A 66 20.48 8.21 -10.63
CA MET A 66 20.37 9.63 -10.93
C MET A 66 20.32 10.51 -9.68
N ARG A 67 19.68 10.06 -8.59
CA ARG A 67 19.65 10.85 -7.34
C ARG A 67 20.89 10.64 -6.47
N ARG A 68 21.66 9.58 -6.72
CA ARG A 68 22.90 9.23 -6.01
C ARG A 68 22.77 9.42 -4.49
N PRO A 69 21.91 8.61 -3.84
CA PRO A 69 21.65 8.78 -2.41
C PRO A 69 22.96 8.67 -1.62
N GLY A 70 23.15 9.58 -0.65
CA GLY A 70 24.34 9.56 0.20
C GLY A 70 24.47 8.26 1.01
N ARG A 71 25.66 7.98 1.52
CA ARG A 71 26.00 6.75 2.26
C ARG A 71 24.99 6.38 3.35
N ALA A 72 24.46 7.36 4.08
CA ALA A 72 23.45 7.13 5.12
C ALA A 72 22.16 6.48 4.59
N ALA A 73 21.71 6.82 3.38
CA ALA A 73 20.53 6.19 2.76
C ALA A 73 20.84 4.77 2.26
N LEU A 74 22.07 4.52 1.79
CA LEU A 74 22.49 3.17 1.39
C LEU A 74 22.62 2.23 2.59
N VAL A 75 23.16 2.69 3.71
CA VAL A 75 23.32 1.87 4.93
C VAL A 75 21.97 1.65 5.65
N SER A 76 20.93 2.44 5.35
CA SER A 76 19.60 2.30 5.97
C SER A 76 18.99 0.90 5.83
N VAL A 77 19.31 0.16 4.76
CA VAL A 77 18.84 -1.22 4.53
C VAL A 77 19.51 -2.25 5.42
N LEU A 78 20.60 -1.88 6.11
CA LEU A 78 21.31 -2.75 7.05
C LEU A 78 20.97 -2.39 8.50
N ASP A 79 20.55 -1.16 8.78
CA ASP A 79 20.25 -0.69 10.13
C ASP A 79 18.88 -1.22 10.62
N PRO A 80 18.82 -2.07 11.68
CA PRO A 80 17.57 -2.59 12.23
C PRO A 80 16.64 -1.50 12.77
N LYS A 81 17.18 -0.34 13.17
CA LYS A 81 16.40 0.82 13.59
C LYS A 81 15.83 1.58 12.41
N GLN A 82 16.15 1.21 11.17
CA GLN A 82 15.62 1.79 9.94
C GLN A 82 14.89 0.75 9.10
N LEU A 83 15.57 0.19 8.09
CA LEU A 83 14.98 -0.76 7.15
C LEU A 83 15.58 -2.17 7.27
N GLY A 84 16.59 -2.37 8.11
CA GLY A 84 17.29 -3.64 8.30
C GLY A 84 16.39 -4.82 8.66
N LEU A 85 15.37 -4.62 9.49
CA LEU A 85 14.40 -5.67 9.82
C LEU A 85 13.56 -6.09 8.61
N LEU A 86 13.17 -5.13 7.76
CA LEU A 86 12.43 -5.42 6.53
C LEU A 86 13.34 -6.10 5.49
N THR A 87 14.60 -5.68 5.39
CA THR A 87 15.61 -6.34 4.54
C THR A 87 15.83 -7.78 4.98
N ALA A 88 16.00 -8.02 6.28
CA ALA A 88 16.13 -9.37 6.83
C ALA A 88 14.89 -10.22 6.54
N CYS A 89 13.69 -9.64 6.68
CA CYS A 89 12.44 -10.31 6.30
C CYS A 89 12.41 -10.67 4.81
N ALA A 90 12.86 -9.77 3.93
CA ALA A 90 12.94 -10.03 2.50
C ALA A 90 13.95 -11.11 2.14
N LEU A 91 15.14 -11.10 2.74
CA LEU A 91 16.14 -12.14 2.54
C LEU A 91 15.62 -13.51 3.00
N TYR A 92 15.00 -13.56 4.17
CA TYR A 92 14.33 -14.77 4.66
C TYR A 92 13.18 -15.21 3.74
N GLY A 93 12.37 -14.26 3.27
CA GLY A 93 11.28 -14.52 2.33
C GLY A 93 11.78 -15.12 1.01
N VAL A 94 12.83 -14.54 0.42
CA VAL A 94 13.49 -15.07 -0.78
C VAL A 94 14.04 -16.47 -0.54
N PHE A 95 14.78 -16.67 0.56
CA PHE A 95 15.26 -18.00 0.96
C PHE A 95 14.12 -19.01 1.06
N SER A 96 13.05 -18.66 1.78
CA SER A 96 11.86 -19.50 1.96
C SER A 96 11.19 -19.85 0.64
N ALA A 97 11.17 -18.93 -0.34
CA ALA A 97 10.56 -19.15 -1.65
C ALA A 97 11.20 -20.32 -2.41
N PHE A 98 12.51 -20.53 -2.22
CA PHE A 98 13.24 -21.55 -2.96
C PHE A 98 13.47 -22.83 -2.14
N VAL A 99 13.60 -22.72 -0.82
CA VAL A 99 13.95 -23.87 0.02
C VAL A 99 12.72 -24.60 0.55
N PHE A 100 11.74 -23.90 1.12
CA PHE A 100 10.63 -24.55 1.84
C PHE A 100 9.66 -25.35 0.95
N PRO A 101 9.33 -24.92 -0.29
CA PRO A 101 8.45 -25.72 -1.15
C PRO A 101 9.06 -27.07 -1.53
N ARG A 102 10.40 -27.20 -1.48
CA ARG A 102 11.15 -28.44 -1.71
C ARG A 102 11.31 -29.25 -0.43
N LEU A 103 11.55 -28.56 0.68
CA LEU A 103 11.72 -29.18 1.99
C LEU A 103 10.44 -29.90 2.47
N PHE A 104 9.27 -29.33 2.16
CA PHE A 104 7.96 -29.85 2.56
C PHE A 104 7.14 -30.35 1.36
N GLU A 105 7.81 -30.73 0.27
CA GLU A 105 7.16 -31.19 -0.95
C GLU A 105 6.29 -32.43 -0.67
N GLY A 106 5.03 -32.41 -1.10
CA GLY A 106 4.07 -33.51 -0.88
C GLY A 106 3.50 -33.62 0.54
N GLU A 107 4.23 -33.16 1.56
CA GLU A 107 3.87 -33.31 2.98
C GLU A 107 2.69 -32.44 3.42
N VAL A 108 2.54 -31.27 2.80
CA VAL A 108 1.54 -30.27 3.18
C VAL A 108 0.64 -29.95 2.00
N ARG A 109 -0.64 -29.68 2.25
CA ARG A 109 -1.57 -29.23 1.21
C ARG A 109 -1.70 -27.71 1.23
N VAL A 110 -1.67 -27.11 0.05
CA VAL A 110 -1.77 -25.66 -0.13
C VAL A 110 -2.77 -25.31 -1.23
N VAL A 111 -3.44 -24.17 -1.08
CA VAL A 111 -4.18 -23.56 -2.19
C VAL A 111 -3.21 -22.67 -2.97
N PRO A 112 -2.86 -23.00 -4.22
CA PRO A 112 -1.83 -22.28 -4.95
C PRO A 112 -2.28 -20.88 -5.34
N MET A 113 -1.32 -19.99 -5.59
CA MET A 113 -1.59 -18.61 -6.02
C MET A 113 -2.28 -18.51 -7.39
N ARG A 114 -2.17 -19.55 -8.23
CA ARG A 114 -2.77 -19.59 -9.57
C ARG A 114 -4.27 -19.90 -9.46
N VAL A 115 -5.10 -18.99 -9.97
CA VAL A 115 -6.56 -19.02 -9.76
C VAL A 115 -7.27 -20.20 -10.44
N MET A 116 -6.63 -20.88 -11.39
CA MET A 116 -7.22 -22.06 -12.05
C MET A 116 -7.39 -23.26 -11.10
N ILE A 117 -6.63 -23.31 -10.00
CA ILE A 117 -6.70 -24.38 -9.01
C ILE A 117 -7.21 -23.77 -7.70
N ARG A 118 -8.50 -23.98 -7.41
CA ARG A 118 -9.16 -23.47 -6.19
C ARG A 118 -9.17 -24.46 -5.04
N ALA A 119 -8.78 -25.71 -5.30
CA ALA A 119 -8.69 -26.77 -4.30
C ALA A 119 -7.27 -26.86 -3.73
N ALA A 120 -7.16 -27.37 -2.49
CA ALA A 120 -5.85 -27.64 -1.90
C ALA A 120 -5.17 -28.81 -2.64
N VAL A 121 -3.95 -28.58 -3.11
CA VAL A 121 -3.09 -29.57 -3.76
C VAL A 121 -1.84 -29.80 -2.93
N PRO A 122 -1.15 -30.95 -3.09
CA PRO A 122 0.15 -31.15 -2.44
C PRO A 122 1.13 -30.02 -2.79
N LEU A 123 1.87 -29.57 -1.78
CA LEU A 123 2.88 -28.53 -1.92
C LEU A 123 3.96 -29.00 -2.89
N THR A 124 4.24 -28.16 -3.89
CA THR A 124 5.29 -28.38 -4.88
C THR A 124 5.90 -27.04 -5.26
N PRO A 125 7.16 -26.98 -5.70
CA PRO A 125 7.77 -25.75 -6.19
C PRO A 125 7.08 -25.24 -7.46
N THR A 126 6.77 -23.94 -7.53
CA THR A 126 6.11 -23.34 -8.70
C THR A 126 6.78 -22.01 -9.11
N THR A 127 6.47 -21.52 -10.31
CA THR A 127 6.94 -20.20 -10.76
C THR A 127 6.36 -19.04 -9.94
N SER A 128 5.29 -19.30 -9.18
CA SER A 128 4.74 -18.34 -8.22
C SER A 128 5.75 -17.97 -7.14
N ASN A 129 6.59 -18.92 -6.71
CA ASN A 129 7.60 -18.66 -5.69
C ASN A 129 8.58 -17.56 -6.15
N LEU A 130 9.09 -17.67 -7.39
CA LEU A 130 9.93 -16.63 -7.99
C LEU A 130 9.19 -15.30 -8.12
N THR A 131 7.95 -15.34 -8.61
CA THR A 131 7.16 -14.12 -8.86
C THR A 131 6.89 -13.35 -7.56
N GLN A 132 6.49 -14.05 -6.51
CA GLN A 132 6.16 -13.46 -5.22
C GLN A 132 7.42 -12.98 -4.49
N ALA A 133 8.56 -13.66 -4.65
CA ALA A 133 9.85 -13.17 -4.18
C ALA A 133 10.22 -11.84 -4.85
N LEU A 134 10.06 -11.72 -6.18
CA LEU A 134 10.30 -10.48 -6.91
C LEU A 134 9.35 -9.36 -6.46
N TYR A 135 8.06 -9.64 -6.28
CA TYR A 135 7.09 -8.64 -5.78
C TYR A 135 7.40 -8.17 -4.37
N PHE A 136 7.86 -9.08 -3.51
CA PHE A 136 8.26 -8.71 -2.16
C PHE A 136 9.53 -7.83 -2.16
N LEU A 137 10.52 -8.17 -2.98
CA LEU A 137 11.71 -7.33 -3.19
C LEU A 137 11.36 -5.94 -3.74
N LEU A 138 10.46 -5.84 -4.72
CA LEU A 138 9.97 -4.56 -5.25
C LEU A 138 9.18 -3.76 -4.21
N THR A 139 8.48 -4.44 -3.29
CA THR A 139 7.82 -3.79 -2.15
C THR A 139 8.85 -3.18 -1.20
N VAL A 140 9.92 -3.90 -0.87
CA VAL A 140 11.03 -3.36 -0.07
C VAL A 140 11.75 -2.22 -0.79
N ALA A 141 11.95 -2.34 -2.11
CA ALA A 141 12.51 -1.28 -2.93
C ALA A 141 11.64 -0.02 -2.94
N THR A 142 10.31 -0.18 -2.91
CA THR A 142 9.36 0.95 -2.77
C THR A 142 9.53 1.65 -1.42
N VAL A 143 9.63 0.89 -0.32
CA VAL A 143 9.89 1.44 1.03
C VAL A 143 11.21 2.21 1.04
N TRP A 144 12.28 1.64 0.49
CA TRP A 144 13.58 2.28 0.43
C TRP A 144 13.57 3.54 -0.45
N THR A 145 12.94 3.47 -1.62
CA THR A 145 12.81 4.63 -2.53
C THR A 145 12.04 5.76 -1.84
N ALA A 146 10.89 5.48 -1.23
CA ALA A 146 10.15 6.48 -0.49
C ALA A 146 10.92 7.02 0.72
N HIS A 147 11.72 6.19 1.40
CA HIS A 147 12.66 6.64 2.44
C HIS A 147 13.66 7.66 1.88
N VAL A 148 14.33 7.37 0.77
CA VAL A 148 15.29 8.29 0.13
C VAL A 148 14.64 9.63 -0.20
N PHE A 149 13.47 9.63 -0.83
CA PHE A 149 12.75 10.86 -1.15
C PHE A 149 12.36 11.63 0.13
N ALA A 150 11.86 10.93 1.15
CA ALA A 150 11.35 11.55 2.37
C ALA A 150 12.43 12.20 3.25
N ARG A 151 13.71 11.91 3.03
CA ARG A 151 14.81 12.55 3.76
C ARG A 151 14.98 14.03 3.42
N THR A 152 14.58 14.45 2.21
CA THR A 152 14.70 15.84 1.74
C THR A 152 13.35 16.57 1.73
N VAL A 153 13.37 17.90 1.87
CA VAL A 153 12.15 18.73 1.81
C VAL A 153 11.45 18.57 0.47
N GLU A 154 12.23 18.64 -0.62
CA GLU A 154 11.69 18.54 -1.98
C GLU A 154 11.13 17.14 -2.26
N GLY A 155 11.83 16.08 -1.86
CA GLY A 155 11.35 14.71 -2.06
C GLY A 155 10.06 14.42 -1.27
N ARG A 156 9.89 14.97 -0.07
CA ARG A 156 8.61 14.91 0.66
C ARG A 156 7.47 15.58 -0.12
N ARG A 157 7.72 16.76 -0.69
CA ARG A 157 6.73 17.47 -1.52
C ARG A 157 6.37 16.67 -2.78
N GLN A 158 7.36 16.03 -3.39
CA GLN A 158 7.17 15.16 -4.56
C GLN A 158 6.35 13.91 -4.21
N LEU A 159 6.64 13.24 -3.09
CA LEU A 159 5.84 12.10 -2.61
C LEU A 159 4.38 12.50 -2.33
N LEU A 160 4.18 13.61 -1.62
CA LEU A 160 2.85 14.15 -1.33
C LEU A 160 2.05 14.42 -2.63
N LYS A 161 2.68 15.07 -3.60
CA LYS A 161 2.06 15.35 -4.91
C LYS A 161 1.80 14.05 -5.69
N GLY A 162 2.71 13.08 -5.63
CA GLY A 162 2.51 11.75 -6.21
C GLY A 162 1.31 11.03 -5.64
N ILE A 163 1.13 11.04 -4.31
CA ILE A 163 -0.05 10.49 -3.63
C ILE A 163 -1.34 11.15 -4.13
N MET A 164 -1.37 12.48 -4.30
CA MET A 164 -2.54 13.17 -4.86
C MET A 164 -2.83 12.76 -6.31
N ILE A 165 -1.78 12.65 -7.14
CA ILE A 165 -1.91 12.24 -8.54
C ILE A 165 -2.40 10.79 -8.64
N GLY A 166 -1.91 9.89 -7.79
CA GLY A 166 -2.39 8.51 -7.69
C GLY A 166 -3.85 8.44 -7.25
N GLY A 167 -4.25 9.26 -6.26
CA GLY A 167 -5.65 9.38 -5.84
C GLY A 167 -6.56 9.89 -6.96
N MET A 168 -6.11 10.89 -7.73
CA MET A 168 -6.81 11.37 -8.92
C MET A 168 -6.97 10.24 -9.95
N ALA A 169 -5.90 9.49 -10.25
CA ALA A 169 -5.95 8.37 -11.17
C ALA A 169 -6.93 7.28 -10.70
N ALA A 170 -6.95 6.96 -9.41
CA ALA A 170 -7.91 6.02 -8.84
C ALA A 170 -9.36 6.47 -9.09
N VAL A 171 -9.70 7.73 -8.76
CA VAL A 171 -11.04 8.28 -9.01
C VAL A 171 -11.38 8.24 -10.50
N LEU A 172 -10.47 8.65 -11.38
CA LEU A 172 -10.69 8.65 -12.82
C LEU A 172 -10.93 7.23 -13.35
N THR A 173 -10.19 6.23 -12.89
CA THR A 173 -10.42 4.84 -13.31
C THR A 173 -11.77 4.29 -12.84
N GLY A 174 -12.26 4.68 -11.65
CA GLY A 174 -13.60 4.31 -11.19
C GLY A 174 -14.70 4.98 -11.99
N VAL A 175 -14.58 6.28 -12.26
CA VAL A 175 -15.52 7.01 -13.11
C VAL A 175 -15.54 6.41 -14.52
N LEU A 176 -14.37 6.10 -15.09
CA LEU A 176 -14.27 5.46 -16.40
C LEU A 176 -14.99 4.10 -16.43
N ASP A 177 -14.82 3.28 -15.41
CA ASP A 177 -15.51 1.98 -15.28
C ASP A 177 -17.03 2.15 -15.19
N MET A 178 -17.49 3.10 -14.38
CA MET A 178 -18.91 3.42 -14.27
C MET A 178 -19.49 3.87 -15.61
N VAL A 179 -18.87 4.87 -16.26
CA VAL A 179 -19.36 5.42 -17.53
C VAL A 179 -19.33 4.38 -18.64
N ALA A 180 -18.26 3.59 -18.73
CA ALA A 180 -18.18 2.51 -19.71
C ALA A 180 -19.29 1.47 -19.49
N SER A 181 -19.63 1.18 -18.23
CA SER A 181 -20.70 0.24 -17.90
C SER A 181 -22.10 0.78 -18.23
N THR A 182 -22.38 2.06 -17.96
CA THR A 182 -23.70 2.65 -18.19
C THR A 182 -23.99 2.87 -19.67
N VAL A 183 -22.95 3.13 -20.48
CA VAL A 183 -23.08 3.37 -21.94
C VAL A 183 -22.91 2.06 -22.74
N GLY A 184 -22.65 0.92 -22.09
CA GLY A 184 -22.44 -0.37 -22.78
C GLY A 184 -21.09 -0.50 -23.51
N LEU A 185 -20.11 0.34 -23.17
CA LEU A 185 -18.76 0.38 -23.79
C LEU A 185 -17.71 -0.38 -22.96
N THR A 186 -18.11 -1.34 -22.15
CA THR A 186 -17.21 -2.15 -21.31
C THR A 186 -16.13 -2.88 -22.12
N ALA A 187 -16.43 -3.24 -23.38
CA ALA A 187 -15.48 -3.83 -24.32
C ALA A 187 -14.26 -2.92 -24.58
N MET A 188 -14.40 -1.59 -24.49
CA MET A 188 -13.27 -0.66 -24.64
C MET A 188 -12.26 -0.74 -23.48
N LEU A 189 -12.66 -1.32 -22.34
CA LEU A 189 -11.78 -1.53 -21.19
C LEU A 189 -11.00 -2.86 -21.26
N ALA A 190 -11.36 -3.75 -22.19
CA ALA A 190 -10.72 -5.05 -22.35
C ALA A 190 -9.18 -4.97 -22.50
N PRO A 191 -8.59 -4.01 -23.25
CA PRO A 191 -7.13 -3.88 -23.37
C PRO A 191 -6.41 -3.51 -22.07
N PHE A 192 -7.15 -3.04 -21.06
CA PHE A 192 -6.63 -2.71 -19.73
C PHE A 192 -6.95 -3.80 -18.69
N ARG A 193 -7.66 -4.86 -19.10
CA ARG A 193 -8.17 -5.96 -18.28
C ARG A 193 -7.69 -7.30 -18.85
N ASN A 194 -6.39 -7.48 -18.94
CA ASN A 194 -5.73 -8.62 -19.60
C ASN A 194 -4.71 -9.38 -18.71
N ALA A 195 -4.71 -9.11 -17.40
CA ALA A 195 -3.92 -9.87 -16.43
C ALA A 195 -4.38 -11.33 -16.33
N SER A 196 -3.45 -12.29 -16.16
CA SER A 196 -3.77 -13.72 -16.01
C SER A 196 -4.48 -14.11 -14.70
N TYR A 197 -4.88 -13.15 -13.88
CA TYR A 197 -5.68 -13.40 -12.68
C TYR A 197 -7.16 -13.46 -13.05
N ALA A 198 -7.98 -14.21 -12.29
CA ALA A 198 -9.42 -14.17 -12.50
C ALA A 198 -9.94 -12.75 -12.25
N LEU A 199 -10.58 -12.17 -13.26
CA LEU A 199 -11.18 -10.85 -13.21
C LEU A 199 -12.63 -10.99 -12.73
N LEU A 200 -12.90 -10.59 -11.49
CA LEU A 200 -14.26 -10.57 -10.92
C LEU A 200 -14.92 -9.21 -11.25
N VAL A 201 -15.04 -8.93 -12.54
CA VAL A 201 -15.42 -7.61 -13.08
C VAL A 201 -16.92 -7.47 -13.30
N ASP A 202 -17.65 -8.60 -13.39
CA ASP A 202 -19.09 -8.65 -13.68
C ASP A 202 -19.90 -9.24 -12.50
N ALA A 203 -19.37 -9.17 -11.28
CA ALA A 203 -20.13 -9.57 -10.09
C ALA A 203 -21.25 -8.55 -9.84
N GLU A 204 -22.46 -8.85 -10.31
CA GLU A 204 -23.66 -8.06 -9.99
C GLU A 204 -24.05 -8.29 -8.52
N VAL A 205 -24.38 -7.20 -7.83
CA VAL A 205 -25.11 -7.26 -6.57
C VAL A 205 -26.56 -6.99 -6.88
N SER A 206 -27.46 -7.48 -6.03
CA SER A 206 -28.90 -7.27 -6.02
C SER A 206 -29.35 -5.80 -6.25
N PHE A 207 -28.45 -4.82 -6.13
CA PHE A 207 -28.69 -3.37 -6.25
C PHE A 207 -27.81 -2.65 -7.29
N GLY A 208 -27.22 -3.38 -8.24
CA GLY A 208 -26.45 -2.81 -9.35
C GLY A 208 -25.01 -3.31 -9.45
N ARG A 209 -24.31 -2.86 -10.50
CA ARG A 209 -22.93 -3.26 -10.79
C ARG A 209 -21.93 -2.62 -9.80
N ARG A 210 -21.00 -3.42 -9.28
CA ARG A 210 -19.89 -2.96 -8.43
C ARG A 210 -18.86 -2.17 -9.24
N VAL A 211 -18.33 -1.08 -8.68
CA VAL A 211 -17.18 -0.37 -9.28
C VAL A 211 -15.89 -1.12 -8.98
N VAL A 212 -15.16 -1.49 -10.03
CA VAL A 212 -13.88 -2.22 -9.96
C VAL A 212 -12.74 -1.38 -10.54
N GLY A 213 -13.05 -0.34 -11.31
CA GLY A 213 -12.04 0.47 -11.99
C GLY A 213 -11.22 -0.40 -12.96
N LEU A 214 -9.90 -0.19 -12.97
CA LEU A 214 -8.95 -1.03 -13.68
C LEU A 214 -8.17 -1.96 -12.73
N MET A 215 -8.87 -2.47 -11.70
CA MET A 215 -8.36 -3.50 -10.79
C MET A 215 -8.88 -4.89 -11.13
N THR A 216 -8.37 -5.91 -10.43
CA THR A 216 -8.76 -7.31 -10.61
C THR A 216 -10.10 -7.64 -9.96
N GLU A 217 -10.48 -6.92 -8.89
CA GLU A 217 -11.71 -7.11 -8.14
C GLU A 217 -12.08 -5.87 -7.32
N ALA A 218 -13.34 -5.78 -6.90
CA ALA A 218 -13.86 -4.67 -6.10
C ALA A 218 -13.11 -4.44 -4.77
N SER A 219 -12.69 -5.50 -4.06
CA SER A 219 -11.91 -5.37 -2.82
C SER A 219 -10.53 -4.76 -3.04
N SER A 220 -9.88 -5.07 -4.16
CA SER A 220 -8.60 -4.45 -4.54
C SER A 220 -8.79 -2.98 -4.90
N TYR A 221 -9.84 -2.64 -5.64
CA TYR A 221 -10.16 -1.24 -5.97
C TYR A 221 -10.52 -0.40 -4.75
N GLY A 222 -11.41 -0.90 -3.90
CA GLY A 222 -11.74 -0.22 -2.66
C GLY A 222 -10.51 -0.09 -1.73
N GLY A 223 -9.63 -1.10 -1.68
CA GLY A 223 -8.35 -1.01 -0.97
C GLY A 223 -7.43 0.11 -1.50
N LEU A 224 -7.35 0.26 -2.83
CA LEU A 224 -6.63 1.37 -3.48
C LEU A 224 -7.22 2.73 -3.07
N CYS A 225 -8.55 2.86 -3.11
CA CYS A 225 -9.24 4.08 -2.70
C CYS A 225 -8.95 4.44 -1.24
N ILE A 226 -9.03 3.47 -0.31
CA ILE A 226 -8.70 3.68 1.11
C ILE A 226 -7.23 4.05 1.31
N GLY A 227 -6.32 3.43 0.56
CA GLY A 227 -4.90 3.75 0.56
C GLY A 227 -4.63 5.21 0.26
N TYR A 228 -5.20 5.72 -0.83
CA TYR A 228 -5.06 7.13 -1.19
C TYR A 228 -5.86 8.05 -0.27
N LEU A 229 -7.08 7.68 0.12
CA LEU A 229 -7.95 8.48 0.97
C LEU A 229 -7.29 8.78 2.32
N SER A 230 -6.88 7.73 3.04
CA SER A 230 -6.25 7.86 4.35
C SER A 230 -4.97 8.69 4.26
N SER A 231 -4.14 8.45 3.25
CA SER A 231 -2.91 9.20 3.01
C SER A 231 -3.17 10.68 2.74
N ILE A 232 -4.03 11.01 1.77
CA ILE A 232 -4.32 12.39 1.36
C ILE A 232 -4.97 13.16 2.51
N PHE A 233 -5.97 12.57 3.15
CA PHE A 233 -6.77 13.27 4.16
C PHE A 233 -5.97 13.52 5.45
N LEU A 234 -5.31 12.49 5.99
CA LEU A 234 -4.59 12.63 7.25
C LEU A 234 -3.35 13.51 7.08
N MET A 235 -2.65 13.39 5.95
CA MET A 235 -1.45 14.18 5.67
C MET A 235 -1.76 15.54 5.03
N ARG A 236 -3.02 15.98 5.02
CA ARG A 236 -3.49 17.19 4.33
C ARG A 236 -2.73 18.47 4.70
N THR A 237 -2.19 18.52 5.91
CA THR A 237 -1.41 19.67 6.41
C THR A 237 -0.07 19.81 5.71
N GLY A 238 0.45 18.74 5.11
CA GLY A 238 1.63 18.76 4.25
C GLY A 238 1.41 19.42 2.89
N TYR A 239 0.15 19.62 2.47
CA TYR A 239 -0.15 20.34 1.23
C TYR A 239 -0.25 21.85 1.45
N VAL A 240 0.20 22.62 0.45
CA VAL A 240 0.26 24.08 0.44
C VAL A 240 -0.60 24.63 -0.71
N GLY A 241 -1.20 25.82 -0.51
CA GLY A 241 -2.00 26.51 -1.53
C GLY A 241 -3.16 25.66 -2.05
N ARG A 242 -3.34 25.66 -3.38
CA ARG A 242 -4.40 24.88 -4.06
C ARG A 242 -4.36 23.39 -3.74
N GLY A 243 -3.18 22.83 -3.46
CA GLY A 243 -3.04 21.41 -3.12
C GLY A 243 -3.85 21.02 -1.87
N ARG A 244 -4.00 21.93 -0.91
CA ARG A 244 -4.83 21.71 0.28
C ARG A 244 -6.31 21.64 -0.08
N THR A 245 -6.81 22.53 -0.94
CA THR A 245 -8.20 22.49 -1.41
C THR A 245 -8.48 21.21 -2.19
N TRP A 246 -7.59 20.84 -3.11
CA TRP A 246 -7.70 19.60 -3.88
C TRP A 246 -7.66 18.35 -2.99
N SER A 247 -6.94 18.37 -1.86
CA SER A 247 -6.93 17.24 -0.93
C SER A 247 -8.34 16.92 -0.37
N TRP A 248 -9.18 17.94 -0.15
CA TRP A 248 -10.57 17.75 0.28
C TRP A 248 -11.43 17.15 -0.82
N LEU A 249 -11.41 17.76 -2.01
CA LEU A 249 -12.20 17.30 -3.15
C LEU A 249 -11.84 15.88 -3.58
N LEU A 250 -10.54 15.56 -3.62
CA LEU A 250 -10.08 14.22 -3.94
C LEU A 250 -10.47 13.21 -2.86
N SER A 251 -10.38 13.57 -1.58
CA SER A 251 -10.83 12.69 -0.50
C SER A 251 -12.33 12.39 -0.62
N LEU A 252 -13.14 13.37 -1.05
CA LEU A 252 -14.56 13.16 -1.30
C LEU A 252 -14.80 12.16 -2.44
N GLY A 253 -14.14 12.37 -3.59
CA GLY A 253 -14.22 11.46 -4.72
C GLY A 253 -13.78 10.04 -4.36
N LEU A 254 -12.73 9.90 -3.55
CA LEU A 254 -12.24 8.59 -3.08
C LEU A 254 -13.22 7.89 -2.12
N ILE A 255 -13.94 8.63 -1.26
CA ILE A 255 -15.02 8.04 -0.45
C ILE A 255 -16.11 7.51 -1.36
N VAL A 256 -16.59 8.32 -2.31
CA VAL A 256 -17.67 7.92 -3.22
C VAL A 256 -17.27 6.65 -3.96
N MET A 257 -16.06 6.61 -4.54
CA MET A 257 -15.56 5.42 -5.22
C MET A 257 -15.37 4.21 -4.30
N ALA A 258 -14.90 4.42 -3.06
CA ALA A 258 -14.78 3.35 -2.08
C ALA A 258 -16.15 2.75 -1.71
N VAL A 259 -17.18 3.60 -1.55
CA VAL A 259 -18.55 3.16 -1.26
C VAL A 259 -19.12 2.39 -2.45
N LEU A 260 -18.99 2.94 -3.67
CA LEU A 260 -19.50 2.33 -4.90
C LEU A 260 -18.77 1.03 -5.30
N SER A 261 -17.60 0.75 -4.70
CA SER A 261 -16.96 -0.57 -4.85
C SER A 261 -17.81 -1.70 -4.25
N THR A 262 -18.71 -1.40 -3.30
CA THR A 262 -19.57 -2.37 -2.60
C THR A 262 -18.83 -3.58 -2.01
N SER A 263 -17.60 -3.32 -1.56
CA SER A 263 -16.73 -4.31 -0.92
C SER A 263 -16.81 -4.18 0.60
N SER A 264 -17.14 -5.27 1.30
CA SER A 264 -17.24 -5.22 2.77
C SER A 264 -15.91 -5.02 3.48
N SER A 265 -14.78 -5.49 2.92
CA SER A 265 -13.47 -5.15 3.48
C SER A 265 -13.19 -3.65 3.35
N THR A 266 -13.72 -3.01 2.30
CA THR A 266 -13.60 -1.57 2.07
C THR A 266 -14.50 -0.77 3.01
N TYR A 267 -15.71 -1.22 3.30
CA TYR A 267 -16.59 -0.59 4.29
C TYR A 267 -15.98 -0.62 5.69
N VAL A 268 -15.44 -1.77 6.12
CA VAL A 268 -14.73 -1.87 7.41
C VAL A 268 -13.51 -0.96 7.43
N ALA A 269 -12.70 -0.96 6.37
CA ALA A 269 -11.52 -0.09 6.29
C ALA A 269 -11.88 1.41 6.23
N LEU A 270 -13.02 1.78 5.65
CA LEU A 270 -13.55 3.14 5.65
C LEU A 270 -13.96 3.57 7.06
N ALA A 271 -14.68 2.72 7.80
CA ALA A 271 -15.02 2.97 9.20
C ALA A 271 -13.75 3.17 10.06
N VAL A 272 -12.74 2.33 9.89
CA VAL A 272 -11.44 2.50 10.54
C VAL A 272 -10.75 3.79 10.10
N CYS A 273 -10.81 4.14 8.82
CA CYS A 273 -10.25 5.40 8.32
C CYS A 273 -10.90 6.60 9.04
N ILE A 274 -12.21 6.60 9.21
CA ILE A 274 -12.96 7.63 9.94
C ILE A 274 -12.51 7.68 11.41
N MET A 275 -12.44 6.53 12.09
CA MET A 275 -11.96 6.47 13.48
C MET A 275 -10.55 7.03 13.63
N THR A 276 -9.64 6.67 12.71
CA THR A 276 -8.24 7.16 12.74
C THR A 276 -8.13 8.64 12.45
N ILE A 277 -9.01 9.20 11.61
CA ILE A 277 -9.16 10.65 11.40
C ILE A 277 -9.56 11.35 12.70
N MET A 278 -10.55 10.81 13.41
CA MET A 278 -11.01 11.37 14.68
C MET A 278 -9.90 11.30 15.74
N MET A 279 -9.22 10.15 15.86
CA MET A 279 -8.08 10.00 16.77
C MET A 279 -6.95 10.98 16.45
N ALA A 280 -6.59 11.13 15.17
CA ALA A 280 -5.55 12.07 14.75
C ALA A 280 -5.93 13.53 15.05
N ALA A 281 -7.20 13.90 14.83
CA ALA A 281 -7.72 15.22 15.17
C ALA A 281 -7.63 15.49 16.67
N THR A 282 -8.06 14.55 17.51
CA THR A 282 -7.97 14.66 18.98
C THR A 282 -6.53 14.81 19.43
N VAL A 283 -5.61 13.98 18.92
CA VAL A 283 -4.18 14.06 19.26
C VAL A 283 -3.58 15.40 18.84
N ASP A 284 -3.93 15.92 17.66
CA ASP A 284 -3.45 17.23 17.20
C ASP A 284 -4.01 18.38 18.06
N THR A 285 -5.28 18.32 18.48
CA THR A 285 -5.86 19.31 19.40
C THR A 285 -5.20 19.27 20.78
N LEU A 286 -4.97 18.07 21.34
CA LEU A 286 -4.34 17.91 22.65
C LEU A 286 -2.86 18.32 22.64
N LYS A 287 -2.10 17.96 21.59
CA LYS A 287 -0.65 18.19 21.56
C LYS A 287 -0.22 19.53 20.97
N VAL A 288 -1.01 20.10 20.08
CA VAL A 288 -0.64 21.30 19.31
C VAL A 288 -1.58 22.47 19.60
N GLY A 289 -2.63 22.27 20.41
CA GLY A 289 -3.59 23.32 20.76
C GLY A 289 -4.42 23.80 19.55
N VAL A 290 -4.45 23.04 18.45
CA VAL A 290 -5.16 23.44 17.23
C VAL A 290 -6.66 23.22 17.44
N ARG A 291 -7.33 24.26 17.94
CA ARG A 291 -8.78 24.39 18.02
C ARG A 291 -9.32 24.76 16.64
N GLY A 292 -9.75 23.76 15.85
CA GLY A 292 -10.32 24.01 14.52
C GLY A 292 -10.32 22.82 13.56
N ILE A 293 -9.60 21.74 13.87
CA ILE A 293 -9.63 20.51 13.05
C ILE A 293 -10.84 19.63 13.38
N ALA A 294 -11.28 19.64 14.64
CA ALA A 294 -12.43 18.89 15.13
C ALA A 294 -13.74 19.20 14.37
N PRO A 295 -14.16 20.47 14.15
CA PRO A 295 -15.38 20.76 13.41
C PRO A 295 -15.30 20.38 11.93
N ILE A 296 -14.12 20.44 11.30
CA ILE A 296 -13.95 20.04 9.89
C ILE A 296 -13.93 18.51 9.75
N SER A 297 -13.38 17.80 10.74
CA SER A 297 -13.43 16.33 10.77
C SER A 297 -14.85 15.84 11.05
N LEU A 298 -15.61 16.57 11.87
CA LEU A 298 -17.04 16.33 12.13
C LEU A 298 -17.92 16.67 10.92
N ALA A 299 -17.63 17.77 10.20
CA ALA A 299 -18.30 18.11 8.95
C ALA A 299 -17.97 17.12 7.83
N TYR A 300 -16.75 16.56 7.83
CA TYR A 300 -16.37 15.48 6.93
C TYR A 300 -17.08 14.18 7.27
N LEU A 301 -17.21 13.85 8.55
CA LEU A 301 -18.01 12.72 9.04
C LEU A 301 -19.48 12.90 8.67
N ALA A 302 -20.04 14.10 8.86
CA ALA A 302 -21.39 14.46 8.45
C ALA A 302 -21.57 14.38 6.93
N LEU A 303 -20.59 14.79 6.14
CA LEU A 303 -20.59 14.66 4.68
C LEU A 303 -20.48 13.20 4.24
N VAL A 304 -19.68 12.37 4.91
CA VAL A 304 -19.64 10.92 4.69
C VAL A 304 -20.99 10.31 5.01
N SER A 305 -21.61 10.68 6.13
CA SER A 305 -22.94 10.24 6.51
C SER A 305 -24.00 10.72 5.51
N VAL A 306 -23.91 11.95 5.02
CA VAL A 306 -24.83 12.51 4.00
C VAL A 306 -24.61 11.86 2.64
N LEU A 307 -23.39 11.55 2.22
CA LEU A 307 -23.12 10.82 0.99
C LEU A 307 -23.55 9.36 1.07
N LEU A 308 -23.40 8.75 2.26
CA LEU A 308 -23.99 7.45 2.56
C LEU A 308 -25.51 7.56 2.39
N VAL A 309 -26.16 8.56 3.00
CA VAL A 309 -27.61 8.83 2.89
C VAL A 309 -28.06 9.20 1.46
N LEU A 310 -27.27 9.90 0.66
CA LEU A 310 -27.60 10.29 -0.71
C LEU A 310 -27.40 9.14 -1.71
N ALA A 311 -26.47 8.21 -1.44
CA ALA A 311 -26.45 6.90 -2.09
C ALA A 311 -27.67 6.04 -1.70
N LEU A 312 -28.44 6.46 -0.69
CA LEU A 312 -29.60 5.79 -0.11
C LEU A 312 -30.90 6.59 -0.34
N LYS A 313 -31.23 6.95 -1.59
CA LYS A 313 -32.59 7.46 -1.92
C LYS A 313 -33.67 6.37 -1.63
N PRO A 314 -34.93 6.78 -1.39
CA PRO A 314 -35.84 6.15 -0.41
C PRO A 314 -36.41 4.75 -0.71
N ASP A 315 -36.23 4.19 -1.91
CA ASP A 315 -36.69 2.82 -2.22
C ASP A 315 -35.67 1.73 -1.81
N ILE A 316 -34.54 2.13 -1.21
CA ILE A 316 -33.36 1.27 -0.96
C ILE A 316 -33.11 1.00 0.53
N LEU A 317 -33.91 1.49 1.49
CA LEU A 317 -33.68 1.12 2.90
C LEU A 317 -33.78 -0.39 3.14
N ASP A 318 -34.75 -1.05 2.49
CA ASP A 318 -34.85 -2.50 2.46
C ASP A 318 -33.65 -3.12 1.72
N GLY A 319 -33.22 -2.50 0.62
CA GLY A 319 -32.11 -2.96 -0.18
C GLY A 319 -30.72 -2.79 0.42
N ALA A 320 -30.53 -1.78 1.27
CA ALA A 320 -29.30 -1.48 1.98
C ALA A 320 -29.22 -2.27 3.28
N MET A 321 -30.35 -2.49 3.96
CA MET A 321 -30.41 -3.54 4.97
C MET A 321 -30.09 -4.87 4.33
N VAL A 322 -30.65 -5.21 3.16
CA VAL A 322 -30.28 -6.42 2.41
C VAL A 322 -28.82 -6.40 1.94
N ALA A 323 -28.24 -5.28 1.52
CA ALA A 323 -26.85 -5.23 1.06
C ALA A 323 -25.86 -5.25 2.22
N ILE A 324 -26.12 -4.55 3.33
CA ILE A 324 -25.33 -4.63 4.57
C ILE A 324 -25.50 -6.02 5.19
N ASP A 325 -26.72 -6.55 5.18
CA ASP A 325 -27.01 -7.90 5.62
C ASP A 325 -26.24 -8.89 4.74
N GLN A 326 -26.42 -8.92 3.42
CA GLN A 326 -25.71 -9.83 2.51
C GLN A 326 -24.18 -9.63 2.47
N THR A 327 -23.67 -8.39 2.52
CA THR A 327 -22.23 -8.11 2.35
C THR A 327 -21.44 -8.04 3.66
N VAL A 328 -22.09 -7.77 4.80
CA VAL A 328 -21.46 -7.65 6.12
C VAL A 328 -22.02 -8.68 7.11
N LEU A 329 -23.33 -8.76 7.35
CA LEU A 329 -23.90 -9.59 8.43
C LEU A 329 -24.00 -11.09 8.04
N GLN A 330 -24.67 -11.39 6.93
CA GLN A 330 -24.79 -12.68 6.25
C GLN A 330 -23.64 -13.00 5.30
N LYS A 331 -22.58 -12.19 5.25
CA LYS A 331 -21.41 -12.46 4.39
C LYS A 331 -20.90 -13.88 4.58
N HIS A 332 -20.97 -14.40 5.81
CA HIS A 332 -20.55 -15.75 6.18
C HIS A 332 -21.25 -16.87 5.38
N LYS A 333 -22.43 -16.61 4.81
CA LYS A 333 -23.22 -17.57 4.00
C LYS A 333 -22.90 -17.51 2.51
N THR A 334 -22.07 -16.57 2.05
CA THR A 334 -21.75 -16.42 0.63
C THR A 334 -20.68 -17.42 0.17
N SER A 335 -20.78 -17.88 -1.08
CA SER A 335 -19.79 -18.79 -1.68
C SER A 335 -18.37 -18.19 -1.68
N SER A 336 -18.25 -16.88 -1.92
CA SER A 336 -16.96 -16.17 -1.84
C SER A 336 -16.38 -16.14 -0.43
N TYR A 337 -17.22 -16.03 0.62
CA TYR A 337 -16.72 -16.09 1.99
C TYR A 337 -16.26 -17.50 2.37
N ALA A 338 -17.05 -18.53 2.01
CA ALA A 338 -16.66 -19.92 2.24
C ALA A 338 -15.32 -20.25 1.56
N GLU A 339 -15.14 -19.81 0.31
CA GLU A 339 -13.88 -19.96 -0.43
C GLU A 339 -12.71 -19.24 0.25
N ARG A 340 -12.88 -17.97 0.64
CA ARG A 340 -11.85 -17.20 1.36
C ARG A 340 -11.52 -17.78 2.74
N GLY A 341 -12.52 -18.31 3.45
CA GLY A 341 -12.38 -19.01 4.72
C GLY A 341 -11.60 -20.31 4.56
N TYR A 342 -11.89 -21.09 3.52
CA TYR A 342 -11.15 -22.29 3.16
C TYR A 342 -9.67 -21.99 2.85
N TRP A 343 -9.39 -20.91 2.12
CA TRP A 343 -8.00 -20.49 1.86
C TRP A 343 -7.26 -20.09 3.14
N ASN A 344 -7.93 -19.37 4.04
CA ASN A 344 -7.37 -19.00 5.33
C ASN A 344 -7.09 -20.22 6.23
N GLN A 345 -8.02 -21.18 6.28
CA GLN A 345 -7.82 -22.41 7.04
C GLN A 345 -6.66 -23.22 6.47
N THR A 346 -6.61 -23.40 5.13
CA THR A 346 -5.50 -24.13 4.49
C THR A 346 -4.15 -23.45 4.73
N ALA A 347 -4.11 -22.11 4.77
CA ALA A 347 -2.89 -21.37 5.10
C ALA A 347 -2.42 -21.62 6.54
N LEU A 348 -3.37 -21.72 7.49
CA LEU A 348 -3.08 -22.05 8.88
C LEU A 348 -2.63 -23.51 9.05
N ASP A 349 -3.32 -24.44 8.39
CA ASP A 349 -2.95 -25.85 8.38
C ASP A 349 -1.55 -26.04 7.79
N ALA A 350 -1.22 -25.31 6.72
CA ALA A 350 0.12 -25.33 6.14
C ALA A 350 1.18 -24.73 7.05
N PHE A 351 0.85 -23.65 7.79
CA PHE A 351 1.75 -23.10 8.79
C PHE A 351 2.05 -24.13 9.90
N LEU A 352 1.02 -24.81 10.42
CA LEU A 352 1.19 -25.84 11.45
C LEU A 352 1.91 -27.08 10.91
N GLY A 353 1.56 -27.53 9.71
CA GLY A 353 2.18 -28.68 9.03
C GLY A 353 3.63 -28.46 8.62
N THR A 354 4.11 -27.21 8.58
CA THR A 354 5.52 -26.85 8.37
C THR A 354 6.22 -26.49 9.67
N TYR A 355 5.69 -26.92 10.81
CA TYR A 355 6.23 -26.65 12.16
C TYR A 355 6.41 -25.15 12.46
N GLY A 356 5.60 -24.30 11.84
CA GLY A 356 5.66 -22.86 11.98
C GLY A 356 6.71 -22.16 11.10
N LEU A 357 7.41 -22.87 10.21
CA LEU A 357 8.37 -22.27 9.26
C LEU A 357 7.69 -21.61 8.04
N GLY A 358 6.51 -22.11 7.67
CA GLY A 358 5.76 -21.70 6.48
C GLY A 358 6.08 -22.56 5.26
N ALA A 359 5.15 -22.59 4.31
CA ALA A 359 5.24 -23.37 3.07
C ALA A 359 6.17 -22.77 2.00
N GLY A 360 6.81 -21.63 2.30
CA GLY A 360 7.63 -20.86 1.38
C GLY A 360 6.86 -19.73 0.69
N LEU A 361 7.54 -18.61 0.48
CA LEU A 361 6.97 -17.44 -0.17
C LEU A 361 6.45 -17.77 -1.58
N GLY A 362 5.16 -17.53 -1.78
CA GLY A 362 4.44 -17.71 -3.03
C GLY A 362 3.85 -19.10 -3.25
N SER A 363 3.98 -20.00 -2.28
CA SER A 363 3.42 -21.36 -2.34
C SER A 363 1.92 -21.41 -2.12
N LEU A 364 1.37 -20.48 -1.32
CA LEU A 364 -0.04 -20.51 -0.95
C LEU A 364 -0.74 -19.16 -1.00
N ARG A 365 -2.05 -19.21 -1.21
CA ARG A 365 -2.99 -18.09 -1.12
C ARG A 365 -3.68 -18.07 0.22
N ALA A 366 -3.83 -16.88 0.78
CA ALA A 366 -4.77 -16.60 1.85
C ALA A 366 -5.75 -15.49 1.44
N SER A 367 -6.70 -15.16 2.32
CA SER A 367 -7.57 -13.97 2.26
C SER A 367 -7.42 -13.09 3.49
N SER A 368 -6.27 -13.20 4.14
CA SER A 368 -5.84 -12.32 5.22
C SER A 368 -4.34 -12.13 5.09
N TRP A 369 -3.87 -10.89 5.09
CA TRP A 369 -2.44 -10.59 5.02
C TRP A 369 -1.65 -11.27 6.16
N ALA A 370 -2.21 -11.31 7.37
CA ALA A 370 -1.55 -11.96 8.51
C ALA A 370 -1.37 -13.47 8.30
N LEU A 371 -2.42 -14.15 7.80
CA LEU A 371 -2.33 -15.58 7.48
C LEU A 371 -1.48 -15.84 6.22
N ALA A 372 -1.45 -14.92 5.27
CA ALA A 372 -0.55 -15.00 4.13
C ALA A 372 0.91 -14.96 4.60
N VAL A 373 1.24 -14.06 5.53
CA VAL A 373 2.57 -13.95 6.16
C VAL A 373 2.92 -15.24 6.91
N LEU A 374 2.05 -15.72 7.80
CA LEU A 374 2.30 -16.96 8.55
C LEU A 374 2.43 -18.19 7.64
N GLY A 375 1.48 -18.39 6.74
CA GLY A 375 1.47 -19.57 5.86
C GLY A 375 2.64 -19.60 4.87
N ASN A 376 3.14 -18.46 4.42
CA ASN A 376 4.23 -18.42 3.44
C ASN A 376 5.62 -18.31 4.09
N ILE A 377 5.80 -17.43 5.08
CA ILE A 377 7.12 -17.12 5.68
C ILE A 377 7.18 -17.40 7.19
N GLY A 378 6.17 -18.08 7.74
CA GLY A 378 6.22 -18.62 9.09
C GLY A 378 6.35 -17.60 10.21
N ALA A 379 6.68 -18.12 11.39
CA ALA A 379 6.83 -17.35 12.62
C ALA A 379 8.02 -16.38 12.53
N VAL A 380 9.12 -16.78 11.88
CA VAL A 380 10.31 -15.93 11.71
C VAL A 380 10.00 -14.72 10.85
N GLY A 381 9.38 -14.93 9.68
CA GLY A 381 8.97 -13.85 8.79
C GLY A 381 7.89 -12.95 9.40
N ALA A 382 6.93 -13.55 10.12
CA ALA A 382 5.91 -12.80 10.87
C ALA A 382 6.54 -11.91 11.97
N PHE A 383 7.49 -12.46 12.73
CA PHE A 383 8.20 -11.71 13.76
C PHE A 383 8.99 -10.55 13.17
N LEU A 384 9.78 -10.76 12.12
CA LEU A 384 10.56 -9.69 11.48
C LEU A 384 9.65 -8.59 10.92
N THR A 385 8.52 -8.97 10.33
CA THR A 385 7.51 -8.04 9.82
C THR A 385 6.87 -7.23 10.96
N ALA A 386 6.44 -7.91 12.02
CA ALA A 386 5.84 -7.25 13.19
C ALA A 386 6.84 -6.32 13.90
N ALA A 387 8.08 -6.75 14.07
CA ALA A 387 9.15 -5.95 14.64
C ALA A 387 9.44 -4.70 13.80
N PHE A 388 9.51 -4.84 12.46
CA PHE A 388 9.65 -3.70 11.56
C PHE A 388 8.50 -2.70 11.74
N ILE A 389 7.25 -3.17 11.73
CA ILE A 389 6.07 -2.32 11.92
C ILE A 389 6.14 -1.61 13.28
N ALA A 390 6.42 -2.33 14.37
CA ALA A 390 6.54 -1.75 15.71
C ALA A 390 7.63 -0.67 15.79
N VAL A 391 8.78 -0.92 15.16
CA VAL A 391 9.90 0.04 15.08
C VAL A 391 9.51 1.28 14.25
N ARG A 392 8.71 1.13 13.19
CA ARG A 392 8.18 2.28 12.41
C ARG A 392 7.13 3.07 13.20
N PHE A 393 6.22 2.42 13.90
CA PHE A 393 5.23 3.09 14.75
C PHE A 393 5.87 3.79 15.96
N SER A 394 6.99 3.28 16.47
CA SER A 394 7.75 3.88 17.57
C SER A 394 8.71 5.02 17.15
N ALA A 395 9.05 5.13 15.86
CA ALA A 395 10.00 6.13 15.37
C ALA A 395 9.57 7.57 15.67
N LYS A 396 10.48 8.47 16.05
CA LYS A 396 10.14 9.89 16.31
C LYS A 396 10.62 10.76 15.14
N ALA A 397 9.92 11.86 14.88
CA ALA A 397 10.44 12.84 13.94
C ALA A 397 11.61 13.59 14.61
N PRO A 398 12.60 14.09 13.84
CA PRO A 398 13.62 14.96 14.40
C PRO A 398 13.00 16.24 14.96
N SER A 399 13.40 16.61 16.18
CA SER A 399 12.97 17.86 16.81
C SER A 399 13.46 19.07 16.02
N GLY A 400 12.65 20.14 16.01
CA GLY A 400 12.99 21.43 15.39
C GLY A 400 12.74 21.55 13.88
N LEU A 401 12.35 20.47 13.19
CA LEU A 401 12.05 20.51 11.73
C LEU A 401 10.56 20.72 11.39
N GLY A 402 9.69 20.80 12.39
CA GLY A 402 8.24 20.95 12.17
C GLY A 402 7.57 19.75 11.46
N LEU A 403 8.25 18.59 11.40
CA LEU A 403 7.76 17.40 10.70
C LEU A 403 6.90 16.48 11.58
N ASP A 404 6.80 16.73 12.89
CA ASP A 404 6.08 15.89 13.85
C ASP A 404 4.65 15.56 13.43
N ARG A 405 3.94 16.57 12.91
CA ARG A 405 2.55 16.44 12.51
C ARG A 405 2.40 15.55 11.27
N LEU A 406 3.21 15.79 10.24
CA LEU A 406 3.22 14.98 9.02
C LEU A 406 3.62 13.53 9.33
N HIS A 407 4.61 13.35 10.21
CA HIS A 407 5.08 12.03 10.63
C HIS A 407 4.00 11.23 11.38
N ARG A 408 3.29 11.87 12.33
CA ARG A 408 2.14 11.24 13.01
C ARG A 408 1.01 10.94 12.03
N ALA A 409 0.68 11.87 11.15
CA ALA A 409 -0.37 11.68 10.16
C ALA A 409 -0.11 10.47 9.25
N ALA A 410 1.14 10.28 8.80
CA ALA A 410 1.53 9.12 8.00
C ALA A 410 1.33 7.80 8.76
N LYS A 411 1.58 7.77 10.08
CA LYS A 411 1.34 6.58 10.92
C LYS A 411 -0.14 6.29 11.10
N PHE A 412 -0.97 7.32 11.32
CA PHE A 412 -2.42 7.13 11.38
C PHE A 412 -2.96 6.63 10.03
N ALA A 413 -2.40 7.11 8.91
CA ALA A 413 -2.81 6.70 7.57
C ALA A 413 -2.49 5.22 7.27
N LEU A 414 -1.45 4.65 7.90
CA LEU A 414 -1.16 3.22 7.76
C LEU A 414 -2.24 2.31 8.36
N ILE A 415 -2.93 2.74 9.41
CA ILE A 415 -3.87 1.89 10.14
C ILE A 415 -5.01 1.36 9.25
N PRO A 416 -5.81 2.20 8.56
CA PRO A 416 -6.88 1.69 7.69
C PRO A 416 -6.33 0.86 6.52
N ILE A 417 -5.11 1.13 6.05
CA ILE A 417 -4.47 0.39 4.96
C ILE A 417 -4.09 -1.03 5.43
N LEU A 418 -3.47 -1.16 6.60
CA LEU A 418 -3.10 -2.45 7.17
C LEU A 418 -4.33 -3.27 7.57
N VAL A 419 -5.42 -2.61 8.00
CA VAL A 419 -6.71 -3.30 8.22
C VAL A 419 -7.29 -3.80 6.91
N ALA A 420 -7.32 -2.97 5.85
CA ALA A 420 -7.78 -3.41 4.53
C ALA A 420 -6.97 -4.61 4.01
N ALA A 421 -5.64 -4.56 4.15
CA ALA A 421 -4.75 -5.66 3.81
C ALA A 421 -5.02 -6.90 4.67
N SER A 422 -5.27 -6.76 5.97
CA SER A 422 -5.57 -7.89 6.86
C SER A 422 -6.89 -8.60 6.53
N LEU A 423 -7.84 -7.90 5.89
CA LEU A 423 -9.16 -8.42 5.53
C LEU A 423 -9.25 -9.00 4.11
N ALA A 424 -8.33 -8.63 3.22
CA ALA A 424 -8.42 -9.01 1.80
C ALA A 424 -7.07 -9.37 1.15
N GLY A 425 -5.96 -9.15 1.85
CA GLY A 425 -4.61 -9.39 1.34
C GLY A 425 -4.37 -10.88 1.09
N THR A 426 -3.82 -11.17 -0.09
CA THR A 426 -3.64 -12.54 -0.57
C THR A 426 -2.20 -13.03 -0.54
N SER A 427 -1.24 -12.13 -0.35
CA SER A 427 0.20 -12.39 -0.36
C SER A 427 0.89 -11.65 0.79
N VAL A 428 2.20 -11.90 0.96
CA VAL A 428 3.04 -11.40 2.05
C VAL A 428 3.33 -9.91 1.95
N TYR A 429 3.33 -9.33 0.75
CA TYR A 429 3.56 -7.89 0.59
C TYR A 429 2.35 -7.07 1.06
N PHE A 430 2.60 -5.98 1.80
CA PHE A 430 1.56 -5.11 2.39
C PHE A 430 1.00 -4.04 1.43
N GLY A 431 1.38 -4.08 0.15
CA GLY A 431 0.88 -3.19 -0.90
C GLY A 431 1.60 -1.84 -1.01
N PHE A 432 1.41 -1.18 -2.14
CA PHE A 432 2.16 0.03 -2.53
C PHE A 432 1.95 1.20 -1.57
N ALA A 433 0.70 1.51 -1.20
CA ALA A 433 0.40 2.64 -0.33
C ALA A 433 1.06 2.49 1.05
N ALA A 434 0.99 1.30 1.66
CA ALA A 434 1.68 1.02 2.91
C ALA A 434 3.20 1.10 2.75
N ALA A 435 3.75 0.59 1.64
CA ALA A 435 5.18 0.69 1.35
C ALA A 435 5.69 2.13 1.27
N VAL A 436 4.98 2.98 0.54
CA VAL A 436 5.29 4.41 0.45
C VAL A 436 5.23 5.07 1.83
N LEU A 437 4.22 4.79 2.64
CA LEU A 437 4.09 5.39 3.97
C LEU A 437 5.15 4.89 4.96
N PHE A 438 5.50 3.59 4.94
CA PHE A 438 6.62 3.08 5.75
C PHE A 438 7.93 3.76 5.36
N GLY A 439 8.18 3.94 4.07
CA GLY A 439 9.33 4.68 3.57
C GLY A 439 9.30 6.14 4.02
N LEU A 440 8.16 6.82 3.88
CA LEU A 440 7.96 8.20 4.31
C LEU A 440 8.24 8.40 5.81
N ILE A 441 7.68 7.54 6.66
CA ILE A 441 7.91 7.52 8.12
C ILE A 441 9.41 7.35 8.40
N SER A 442 10.03 6.36 7.77
CA SER A 442 11.46 6.07 7.92
C SER A 442 12.33 7.24 7.49
N GLY A 443 12.04 7.86 6.35
CA GLY A 443 12.82 8.96 5.80
C GLY A 443 12.62 10.28 6.56
N ILE A 444 11.42 10.55 7.07
CA ILE A 444 11.18 11.70 7.96
C ILE A 444 11.96 11.54 9.27
N ALA A 445 11.94 10.35 9.87
CA ALA A 445 12.69 10.07 11.10
C ALA A 445 14.20 10.28 10.93
N ASN A 446 14.71 10.17 9.70
CA ASN A 446 16.12 10.33 9.33
C ASN A 446 16.33 11.50 8.36
N ALA A 447 15.50 12.54 8.46
CA ALA A 447 15.54 13.69 7.59
C ALA A 447 16.88 14.44 7.69
N GLU A 448 17.37 14.90 6.55
CA GLU A 448 18.59 15.71 6.50
C GLU A 448 18.28 17.11 7.04
N ARG A 449 19.14 17.60 7.94
CA ARG A 449 19.06 18.99 8.41
C ARG A 449 19.71 19.87 7.36
N THR A 450 19.04 20.94 6.96
CA THR A 450 19.70 21.96 6.13
C THR A 450 20.82 22.65 6.92
N PRO A 451 21.85 23.23 6.27
CA PRO A 451 22.94 23.92 6.98
C PRO A 451 22.46 25.03 7.91
N VAL A 452 21.37 25.72 7.53
CA VAL A 452 20.72 26.77 8.33
C VAL A 452 20.04 26.21 9.58
N GLU A 453 19.37 25.06 9.47
CA GLU A 453 18.74 24.36 10.59
C GLU A 453 19.78 23.72 11.52
N ALA A 454 20.87 23.21 10.94
CA ALA A 454 22.02 22.71 11.70
C ALA A 454 22.66 23.84 12.52
N GLY A 455 22.93 25.00 11.90
CA GLY A 455 23.43 26.19 12.58
C GLY A 455 22.51 26.70 13.68
N ARG A 456 21.19 26.78 13.43
CA ARG A 456 20.20 27.13 14.47
C ARG A 456 20.17 26.14 15.62
N SER A 457 20.28 24.84 15.36
CA SER A 457 20.30 23.82 16.41
C SER A 457 21.55 23.93 17.29
N VAL A 458 22.72 24.23 16.70
CA VAL A 458 23.96 24.49 17.44
C VAL A 458 23.84 25.75 18.29
N VAL A 459 23.26 26.83 17.75
CA VAL A 459 23.02 28.07 18.50
C VAL A 459 22.03 27.86 19.65
N LEU A 460 20.98 27.07 19.44
CA LEU A 460 20.00 26.74 20.49
C LEU A 460 20.60 25.81 21.56
N GLN A 461 21.44 24.85 21.18
CA GLN A 461 22.17 24.00 22.14
C GLN A 461 23.20 24.80 22.95
N ALA A 462 23.91 25.73 22.31
CA ALA A 462 24.82 26.66 22.97
C ALA A 462 24.08 27.59 23.94
N ARG A 463 22.88 28.08 23.58
CA ARG A 463 22.03 28.89 24.48
C ARG A 463 21.40 28.08 25.62
N ALA A 464 21.20 26.78 25.44
CA ALA A 464 20.69 25.88 26.48
C ALA A 464 21.80 25.37 27.44
N GLY A 465 23.03 25.87 27.33
CA GLY A 465 24.15 25.47 28.19
C GLY A 465 24.69 24.06 27.94
N VAL A 466 24.29 23.41 26.84
CA VAL A 466 24.80 22.08 26.47
C VAL A 466 26.05 22.28 25.62
N SER A 467 27.22 22.23 26.26
CA SER A 467 28.50 22.33 25.54
C SER A 467 28.67 21.15 24.56
N PRO A 468 29.12 21.39 23.32
CA PRO A 468 29.48 20.31 22.42
C PRO A 468 30.79 19.69 22.92
N GLN A 469 30.72 18.50 23.52
CA GLN A 469 31.93 17.72 23.80
C GLN A 469 32.66 17.46 22.47
N SER A 470 33.90 17.95 22.43
CA SER A 470 34.84 17.87 21.34
C SER A 470 35.10 16.42 20.92
N GLN A 471 34.60 16.01 19.75
CA GLN A 471 35.16 14.89 19.00
C GLN A 471 36.45 15.34 18.30
N THR A 472 37.53 15.43 19.07
CA THR A 472 38.90 15.48 18.53
C THR A 472 39.77 14.59 19.39
N GLY A 473 39.82 13.31 19.01
CA GLY A 473 40.73 12.30 19.55
C GLY A 473 41.48 11.64 18.42
N ALA A 474 42.22 12.42 17.63
CA ALA A 474 43.26 11.88 16.77
C ALA A 474 44.45 11.51 17.68
N LYS A 475 44.57 10.22 18.02
CA LYS A 475 45.82 9.66 18.54
C LYS A 475 46.66 9.24 17.35
N THR A 476 47.64 10.07 17.02
CA THR A 476 48.88 9.68 16.35
C THR A 476 49.60 8.69 17.27
N PHE A 477 49.90 7.50 16.77
CA PHE A 477 50.96 6.64 17.30
C PHE A 477 52.03 6.55 16.21
N THR A 478 53.23 6.98 16.58
CA THR A 478 54.52 6.58 15.99
C THR A 478 54.68 5.07 15.96
#